data_AF-A0A511NB82-F1
#
_entry.id   AF-A0A511NB82-F1
#
_cell.length_a   1.000
_cell.length_b   1.000
_cell.length_c   1.000
_cell.angle_alpha   90.00
_cell.angle_beta   90.00
_cell.angle_gamma   90.00
#
_symmetry.space_group_name_H-M   'P 1'
#
loop_
_entity.id
_entity.type
_entity.pdbx_description
1 polymer ?
#
loop_
_entity_poly.entity_id
_entity_poly.type
_entity_poly.pdbx_seq_one_letter_code
_entity_poly.pdbx_strand_id
1 'polypeptide(L)'
;MAVRLALNSFLKANGLTAYKLHKQTQGEVGRASIFALARGDVKHIDLNSLYHILNALSVLLDRPVQLQELFEVELDPNRKLKLSRAGAPYTGTPETDELYDAFPDILDRFKAAEQEEGEFLSHEDLFGEGAFP
;
A
#
# COMPACT_ATOMS: atom_id res chain seq x y z
N MET A 1 10.65 3.09 -6.21
CA MET A 1 9.35 2.49 -5.88
C MET A 1 8.66 2.29 -7.21
N ALA A 2 8.46 1.04 -7.60
CA ALA A 2 7.80 0.71 -8.86
C ALA A 2 6.41 0.15 -8.54
N VAL A 3 5.41 0.51 -9.32
CA VAL A 3 4.08 -0.08 -9.23
C VAL A 3 3.97 -1.07 -10.37
N ARG A 4 3.62 -2.32 -10.06
CA ARG A 4 3.44 -3.36 -11.07
C ARG A 4 2.03 -3.92 -11.03
N LEU A 5 1.53 -4.32 -12.20
CA LEU A 5 0.28 -5.08 -12.27
C LEU A 5 0.54 -6.52 -11.82
N ALA A 6 -0.19 -6.98 -10.80
CA ALA A 6 -0.04 -8.30 -10.20
C ALA A 6 -1.27 -9.20 -10.45
N LEU A 7 -1.74 -9.24 -11.70
CA LEU A 7 -2.97 -9.94 -12.07
C LEU A 7 -2.98 -11.42 -11.65
N ASN A 8 -1.85 -12.13 -11.78
CA ASN A 8 -1.79 -13.55 -11.41
C ASN A 8 -1.80 -13.80 -9.91
N SER A 9 -1.15 -12.95 -9.11
CA SER A 9 -1.27 -12.99 -7.65
C SER A 9 -2.74 -12.81 -7.25
N PHE A 10 -3.39 -11.80 -7.81
CA PHE A 10 -4.80 -11.52 -7.56
C PHE A 10 -5.72 -12.69 -7.96
N LEU A 11 -5.54 -13.24 -9.17
CA LEU A 11 -6.34 -14.38 -9.64
C LEU A 11 -6.17 -15.60 -8.72
N LYS A 12 -4.94 -15.93 -8.31
CA LYS A 12 -4.66 -17.06 -7.42
C LYS A 12 -5.29 -16.86 -6.04
N ALA A 13 -5.17 -15.66 -5.46
CA ALA A 13 -5.73 -15.34 -4.16
C ALA A 13 -7.26 -15.52 -4.11
N ASN A 14 -7.93 -15.35 -5.25
CA ASN A 14 -9.38 -15.49 -5.37
C ASN A 14 -9.82 -16.83 -6.04
N GLY A 15 -8.92 -17.82 -6.18
CA GLY A 15 -9.27 -19.12 -6.77
C GLY A 15 -9.67 -19.07 -8.26
N LEU A 16 -9.26 -18.02 -8.97
CA LEU A 16 -9.52 -17.80 -10.38
C LEU A 16 -8.32 -18.20 -11.25
N THR A 17 -8.58 -18.38 -12.55
CA THR A 17 -7.54 -18.65 -13.54
C THR A 17 -7.62 -17.64 -14.67
N ALA A 18 -6.49 -17.38 -15.34
CA ALA A 18 -6.45 -16.54 -16.54
C ALA A 18 -7.41 -17.05 -17.63
N TYR A 19 -7.63 -18.36 -17.69
CA TYR A 19 -8.62 -18.96 -18.58
C TYR A 19 -10.06 -18.56 -18.23
N LYS A 20 -10.45 -18.63 -16.95
CA LYS A 20 -11.79 -18.18 -16.50
C LYS A 20 -11.98 -16.69 -16.79
N LEU A 21 -10.96 -15.88 -16.52
CA LEU A 21 -10.99 -14.45 -16.84
C LEU A 21 -11.20 -14.21 -18.34
N HIS A 22 -10.42 -14.86 -19.20
CA HIS A 22 -10.59 -14.75 -20.66
C HIS A 22 -11.98 -15.19 -21.14
N LYS A 23 -12.53 -16.25 -20.55
CA LYS A 23 -13.89 -16.67 -20.88
C LYS A 23 -14.92 -15.60 -20.51
N GLN A 24 -14.71 -14.92 -19.37
CA GLN A 24 -15.59 -13.88 -18.89
C GLN A 24 -15.47 -12.56 -19.67
N THR A 25 -14.31 -12.23 -20.22
CA THR A 25 -14.15 -11.02 -21.05
C THR A 25 -14.84 -11.12 -22.40
N GLN A 26 -15.40 -12.29 -22.77
CA GLN A 26 -16.18 -12.50 -24.01
C GLN A 26 -15.47 -12.07 -25.31
N GLY A 27 -14.14 -12.02 -25.30
CA GLY A 27 -13.33 -11.63 -26.46
C GLY A 27 -12.95 -10.14 -26.53
N GLU A 28 -13.48 -9.30 -25.64
CA GLU A 28 -13.11 -7.87 -25.55
C GLU A 28 -11.63 -7.66 -25.26
N VAL A 29 -11.02 -8.62 -24.55
CA VAL A 29 -9.57 -8.65 -24.33
C VAL A 29 -9.03 -9.96 -24.89
N GLY A 30 -8.11 -9.83 -25.84
CA GLY A 30 -7.51 -10.97 -26.51
C GLY A 30 -6.83 -11.95 -25.54
N ARG A 31 -6.94 -13.25 -25.83
CA ARG A 31 -6.34 -14.31 -25.02
C ARG A 31 -4.85 -14.08 -24.77
N ALA A 32 -4.10 -13.76 -25.80
CA ALA A 32 -2.65 -13.53 -25.68
C ALA A 32 -2.35 -12.42 -24.65
N SER A 33 -3.14 -11.33 -24.66
CA SER A 33 -3.00 -10.22 -23.72
C SER A 33 -3.29 -10.64 -22.29
N ILE A 34 -4.40 -11.36 -22.03
CA ILE A 34 -4.73 -11.82 -20.67
C ILE A 34 -3.65 -12.74 -20.11
N PHE A 35 -3.13 -13.66 -20.93
CA PHE A 35 -2.08 -14.57 -20.48
C PHE A 35 -0.72 -13.87 -20.34
N ALA A 36 -0.43 -12.84 -21.13
CA ALA A 36 0.77 -12.01 -20.94
C ALA A 36 0.65 -11.18 -19.64
N LEU A 37 -0.51 -10.59 -19.38
CA LEU A 37 -0.81 -9.85 -18.14
C LEU A 37 -0.69 -10.74 -16.91
N ALA A 38 -1.22 -11.97 -16.97
CA ALA A 38 -1.08 -12.93 -15.89
C ALA A 38 0.39 -13.36 -15.67
N ARG A 39 1.22 -13.36 -16.70
CA ARG A 39 2.66 -13.64 -16.52
C ARG A 39 3.47 -12.46 -15.98
N GLY A 40 2.89 -11.25 -16.00
CA GLY A 40 3.62 -10.03 -15.68
C GLY A 40 4.52 -9.54 -16.81
N ASP A 41 4.36 -10.07 -18.03
CA ASP A 41 5.20 -9.76 -19.20
C ASP A 41 4.85 -8.40 -19.85
N VAL A 42 3.84 -7.70 -19.33
CA VAL A 42 3.26 -6.52 -19.95
C VAL A 42 3.64 -5.27 -19.16
N LYS A 43 4.35 -4.35 -19.83
CA LYS A 43 4.74 -3.05 -19.25
C LYS A 43 3.64 -1.98 -19.38
N HIS A 44 2.78 -2.12 -20.38
CA HIS A 44 1.71 -1.16 -20.69
C HIS A 44 0.42 -1.90 -21.01
N ILE A 45 -0.66 -1.52 -20.35
CA ILE A 45 -2.03 -1.95 -20.66
C ILE A 45 -2.83 -0.72 -21.04
N ASP A 46 -3.62 -0.81 -22.11
CA ASP A 46 -4.54 0.26 -22.47
C ASP A 46 -5.73 0.30 -21.49
N LEU A 47 -6.31 1.49 -21.33
CA LEU A 47 -7.39 1.72 -20.36
C LEU A 47 -8.65 0.91 -20.69
N ASN A 48 -8.91 0.64 -21.97
CA ASN A 48 -10.09 -0.12 -22.38
C ASN A 48 -9.97 -1.59 -21.97
N SER A 49 -8.84 -2.23 -22.26
CA SER A 49 -8.54 -3.59 -21.80
C SER A 49 -8.61 -3.70 -20.28
N LEU A 50 -8.09 -2.70 -19.56
CA LEU A 50 -8.14 -2.65 -18.11
C LEU A 50 -9.59 -2.56 -17.58
N TYR A 51 -10.43 -1.73 -18.19
CA TYR A 51 -11.86 -1.63 -17.87
C TYR A 51 -12.58 -2.98 -18.03
N HIS A 52 -12.36 -3.67 -19.16
CA HIS A 52 -12.98 -4.97 -19.41
C HIS A 52 -12.50 -6.05 -18.43
N ILE A 53 -11.22 -6.03 -18.04
CA ILE A 53 -10.69 -6.94 -17.02
C ILE A 53 -11.35 -6.68 -15.66
N LEU A 54 -11.41 -5.42 -15.22
CA LEU A 54 -12.04 -5.06 -13.94
C LEU A 54 -13.51 -5.47 -13.89
N ASN A 55 -14.25 -5.22 -14.98
CA ASN A 55 -15.65 -5.62 -15.07
C ASN A 55 -15.80 -7.15 -15.04
N ALA A 56 -14.99 -7.88 -15.81
CA ALA A 56 -15.01 -9.34 -15.82
C ALA A 56 -14.65 -9.94 -14.45
N LEU A 57 -13.67 -9.37 -13.75
CA LEU A 57 -13.31 -9.78 -12.40
C LEU A 57 -14.43 -9.49 -11.39
N SER A 58 -15.09 -8.34 -11.53
CA SER A 58 -16.20 -7.97 -10.65
C SER A 58 -17.37 -8.94 -10.77
N VAL A 59 -17.69 -9.37 -12.01
CA VAL A 59 -18.72 -10.39 -12.24
C VAL A 59 -18.30 -11.76 -11.72
N LEU A 60 -17.03 -12.16 -11.90
CA LEU A 60 -16.54 -13.45 -11.42
C LEU A 60 -16.51 -13.57 -9.89
N LEU A 61 -16.35 -12.45 -9.20
CA LEU A 61 -16.24 -12.39 -7.73
C LEU A 61 -17.51 -11.91 -7.04
N ASP A 62 -18.54 -11.59 -7.81
CA ASP A 62 -19.82 -11.03 -7.32
C ASP A 62 -19.63 -9.81 -6.39
N ARG A 63 -18.61 -9.01 -6.67
CA ARG A 63 -18.28 -7.79 -5.92
C ARG A 63 -17.54 -6.80 -6.83
N PRO A 64 -17.63 -5.49 -6.58
CA PRO A 64 -16.78 -4.54 -7.29
C PRO A 64 -15.30 -4.81 -6.99
N VAL A 65 -14.49 -4.92 -8.04
CA VAL A 65 -13.02 -4.96 -7.94
C VAL A 65 -12.47 -3.58 -8.25
N GLN A 66 -11.67 -3.04 -7.34
CA GLN A 66 -11.04 -1.74 -7.50
C GLN A 66 -9.68 -1.86 -8.20
N LEU A 67 -9.28 -0.78 -8.88
CA LEU A 67 -8.01 -0.73 -9.60
C LEU A 67 -6.83 -1.05 -8.69
N GLN A 68 -6.77 -0.45 -7.49
CA GLN A 68 -5.63 -0.65 -6.58
C GLN A 68 -5.46 -2.09 -6.12
N GLU A 69 -6.50 -2.93 -6.17
CA GLU A 69 -6.40 -4.35 -5.81
C GLU A 69 -5.58 -5.16 -6.83
N LEU A 70 -5.42 -4.65 -8.05
CA LEU A 70 -4.66 -5.32 -9.11
C LEU A 70 -3.19 -4.92 -9.16
N PHE A 71 -2.77 -3.94 -8.38
CA PHE A 71 -1.40 -3.43 -8.40
C PHE A 71 -0.69 -3.72 -7.09
N GLU A 72 0.58 -4.11 -7.21
CA GLU A 72 1.49 -4.27 -6.08
C GLU A 72 2.59 -3.22 -6.18
N VAL A 73 3.00 -2.72 -5.02
CA VAL A 73 4.18 -1.86 -4.91
C VAL A 73 5.41 -2.77 -4.79
N GLU A 74 6.27 -2.74 -5.81
CA GLU A 74 7.62 -3.25 -5.68
C GLU A 74 8.47 -2.19 -4.96
N LEU A 75 8.71 -2.47 -3.69
CA LEU A 75 9.78 -1.86 -2.92
C LEU A 75 11.10 -2.37 -3.51
N ASP A 76 11.83 -1.48 -4.15
CA ASP A 76 13.18 -1.78 -4.65
C ASP A 76 14.08 -2.11 -3.45
N PRO A 77 14.51 -3.37 -3.26
CA PRO A 77 15.29 -3.78 -2.10
C PRO A 77 16.70 -3.16 -2.11
N ASN A 78 17.16 -2.68 -3.28
CA ASN A 78 18.46 -2.01 -3.43
C ASN A 78 18.35 -0.48 -3.37
N ARG A 79 17.14 0.06 -3.20
CA ARG A 79 16.97 1.50 -2.94
C ARG A 79 17.50 1.79 -1.55
N LYS A 80 18.79 2.11 -1.47
CA LYS A 80 19.40 2.73 -0.29
C LYS A 80 18.69 4.06 -0.08
N LEU A 81 17.74 4.10 0.84
CA LEU A 81 17.15 5.35 1.30
C LEU A 81 18.32 6.17 1.86
N LYS A 82 18.52 7.38 1.31
CA LYS A 82 19.40 8.33 1.99
C LYS A 82 18.77 8.61 3.34
N LEU A 83 19.56 8.50 4.39
CA LEU A 83 19.13 8.80 5.75
C LEU A 83 19.62 10.20 6.09
N SER A 84 18.77 10.96 6.76
CA SER A 84 19.15 12.20 7.44
C SER A 84 20.10 11.91 8.60
N ARG A 85 20.67 12.96 9.18
CA ARG A 85 21.53 12.81 10.36
C ARG A 85 20.79 12.26 11.58
N ALA A 86 19.46 12.40 11.63
CA ALA A 86 18.60 11.77 12.63
C ALA A 86 18.28 10.29 12.37
N GLY A 87 18.81 9.69 11.30
CA GLY A 87 18.58 8.28 10.97
C GLY A 87 17.22 8.00 10.31
N ALA A 88 16.45 9.03 9.99
CA ALA A 88 15.20 8.91 9.23
C ALA A 88 15.47 8.93 7.71
N PRO A 89 14.66 8.25 6.89
CA PRO A 89 14.68 8.47 5.45
C PRO A 89 14.33 9.92 5.10
N TYR A 90 15.05 10.52 4.13
CA TYR A 90 14.65 11.82 3.57
C TYR A 90 13.23 11.73 2.99
N THR A 91 12.40 12.68 3.38
CA THR A 91 10.98 12.77 3.02
C THR A 91 10.77 13.42 1.65
N GLY A 92 11.76 14.19 1.19
CA GLY A 92 11.65 15.02 -0.02
C GLY A 92 10.99 16.38 0.25
N THR A 93 10.69 16.69 1.51
CA THR A 93 10.21 18.01 1.95
C THR A 93 11.37 18.78 2.57
N PRO A 94 11.79 19.93 2.01
CA PRO A 94 12.99 20.65 2.48
C PRO A 94 12.94 20.98 3.96
N GLU A 95 11.78 21.43 4.46
CA GLU A 95 11.60 21.84 5.86
C GLU A 95 11.84 20.68 6.84
N THR A 96 11.25 19.51 6.57
CA THR A 96 11.40 18.32 7.44
C THR A 96 12.80 17.73 7.35
N ASP A 97 13.36 17.73 6.14
CA ASP A 97 14.68 17.17 5.85
C ASP A 97 15.79 18.01 6.49
N GLU A 98 15.69 19.34 6.42
CA GLU A 98 16.57 20.27 7.13
C GLU A 98 16.48 20.13 8.64
N LEU A 99 15.27 19.95 9.19
CA LEU A 99 15.07 19.73 10.62
C LEU A 99 15.79 18.45 11.10
N TYR A 100 15.63 17.35 10.36
CA TYR A 100 16.28 16.08 10.70
C TYR A 100 17.80 16.11 10.53
N ASP A 101 18.34 16.99 9.69
CA ASP A 101 19.78 17.20 9.57
C ASP A 101 20.34 18.16 10.62
N ALA A 102 19.57 19.18 11.00
CA ALA A 102 19.95 20.15 12.01
C ALA A 102 19.91 19.56 13.43
N PHE A 103 19.00 18.62 13.69
CA PHE A 103 18.78 18.00 15.01
C PHE A 103 18.86 16.48 14.92
N PRO A 104 20.07 15.89 14.97
CA PRO A 104 20.27 14.44 14.86
C PRO A 104 19.60 13.60 15.95
N ASP A 105 19.29 14.20 17.09
CA ASP A 105 18.67 13.57 18.27
C ASP A 105 17.15 13.78 18.35
N ILE A 106 16.55 14.46 17.37
CA ILE A 106 15.14 14.89 17.44
C ILE A 106 14.17 13.72 17.59
N LEU A 107 14.47 12.57 16.99
CA LEU A 107 13.65 11.38 17.10
C LEU A 107 13.74 10.72 18.47
N ASP A 108 14.91 10.75 19.10
CA ASP A 108 15.10 10.20 20.44
C ASP A 108 14.41 11.10 21.47
N ARG A 109 14.46 12.42 21.27
CA ARG A 109 13.72 13.40 22.08
C ARG A 109 12.21 13.22 21.95
N PHE A 110 11.70 12.98 20.75
CA PHE A 110 10.28 12.75 20.53
C PHE A 110 9.83 11.45 21.20
N LYS A 111 10.61 10.37 21.10
CA LYS A 111 10.32 9.11 21.80
C LYS A 111 10.34 9.27 23.32
N ALA A 112 11.28 10.03 23.86
CA ALA A 112 11.31 10.32 25.29
C ALA A 112 10.07 11.12 25.72
N ALA A 113 9.68 12.13 24.94
CA ALA A 113 8.47 12.91 25.19
C ALA A 113 7.18 12.07 25.09
N GLU A 114 7.07 11.16 24.11
CA GLU A 114 5.91 10.23 24.03
C GLU A 114 5.85 9.27 25.23
N GLN A 115 7.00 8.87 25.78
CA GLN A 115 7.06 8.02 26.98
C GLN A 115 6.70 8.78 28.24
N GLU A 116 7.09 10.06 28.34
CA GLU A 116 6.74 10.96 29.45
C GLU A 116 5.27 11.42 29.37
N GLU A 117 4.72 11.70 28.19
CA GLU A 117 3.29 11.99 28.00
C GLU A 117 2.42 10.73 28.16
N GLY A 118 2.99 9.53 27.99
CA GLY A 118 2.33 8.26 28.30
C GLY A 118 2.04 8.05 29.79
N GLU A 119 2.68 8.81 30.68
CA GLU A 119 2.30 8.95 32.09
C GLU A 119 1.16 9.96 32.25
N PHE A 120 0.07 9.81 31.49
CA PHE A 120 -1.18 10.45 31.89
C PHE A 120 -1.56 9.91 33.26
N LEU A 121 -1.76 10.83 34.22
CA LEU A 121 -2.41 10.57 35.51
C LEU A 121 -3.51 9.53 35.31
N SER A 122 -3.45 8.43 36.06
CA SER A 122 -4.48 7.41 35.98
C SER A 122 -5.84 8.03 36.29
N HIS A 123 -6.94 7.45 35.80
CA HIS A 123 -8.29 7.97 36.10
C HIS A 123 -8.52 8.09 37.62
N GLU A 124 -7.84 7.25 38.41
CA GLU A 124 -7.80 7.25 39.87
C GLU A 124 -7.01 8.45 40.45
N ASP A 125 -5.96 8.92 39.77
CA ASP A 125 -5.21 10.12 40.17
C ASP A 125 -5.95 11.43 39.85
N LEU A 126 -6.80 11.43 38.81
CA LEU A 126 -7.62 12.58 38.41
C LEU A 126 -8.93 12.67 39.20
N PHE A 127 -9.47 11.53 39.63
CA PHE A 127 -10.71 11.42 40.39
C PHE A 127 -10.47 10.49 41.59
N GLY A 128 -9.89 11.06 42.65
CA GLY A 128 -9.69 10.35 43.91
C GLY A 128 -10.98 9.67 44.38
N GLU A 129 -10.84 8.46 44.94
CA GLU A 129 -11.94 7.67 45.48
C GLU A 129 -12.85 8.54 46.37
N GLY A 130 -14.08 8.80 45.90
CA GLY A 130 -15.14 9.32 46.77
C GLY A 130 -15.87 10.59 46.34
N ALA A 131 -16.09 10.85 45.05
CA ALA A 131 -16.95 11.97 44.66
C ALA A 131 -17.93 11.64 43.51
N PHE A 132 -18.89 10.75 43.77
CA PHE A 132 -20.25 10.91 43.21
C PHE A 132 -21.27 10.33 44.21
N PRO A 133 -22.21 11.14 44.77
CA PRO A 133 -23.39 10.62 45.43
C PRO A 133 -24.39 10.01 44.44
#